data_AF-A0A0D7K8V5-F1
#
_entry.id   AF-A0A0D7K8V5-F1
#
_cell.length_a   1.000
_cell.length_b   1.000
_cell.length_c   1.000
_cell.angle_alpha   90.00
_cell.angle_beta   90.00
_cell.angle_gamma   90.00
#
_symmetry.space_group_name_H-M   'P 1'
#
loop_
_entity.id
_entity.type
_entity.pdbx_description
1 polymer ?
#
loop_
_entity_poly.entity_id
_entity_poly.type
_entity_poly.pdbx_seq_one_letter_code
_entity_poly.pdbx_strand_id
1 'polypeptide(L)'
;MAPLACTLALAGLATASLAADPAELARGKQLFLTLQPACAVCHTLQAAGAQGQVGPVLDEIKPDANRVLSALRNGIGAMPSFAEKMTEKDMQAVARFVAHSTGAAP
;
A
#
# COMPACT_ATOMS: atom_id res chain seq x y z
N MET A 1 -4.97 22.84 55.55
CA MET A 1 -3.61 22.47 55.12
C MET A 1 -3.50 20.95 55.11
N ALA A 2 -3.75 20.32 53.96
CA ALA A 2 -3.40 18.94 53.62
C ALA A 2 -3.38 18.86 52.08
N PRO A 3 -2.30 18.38 51.44
CA PRO A 3 -2.03 18.63 50.03
C PRO A 3 -2.63 17.58 49.08
N LEU A 4 -2.74 18.03 47.83
CA LEU A 4 -2.97 17.35 46.57
C LEU A 4 -2.45 15.89 46.52
N ALA A 5 -3.31 14.97 46.09
CA ALA A 5 -2.89 13.73 45.43
C ALA A 5 -3.06 13.90 43.92
N CYS A 6 -1.93 13.97 43.23
CA CYS A 6 -1.79 14.14 41.80
C CYS A 6 -2.07 12.81 41.10
N THR A 7 -3.17 12.72 40.35
CA THR A 7 -3.48 11.60 39.47
C THR A 7 -2.54 11.61 38.26
N LEU A 8 -1.52 10.74 38.24
CA LEU A 8 -0.80 10.43 37.01
C LEU A 8 -1.58 9.38 36.21
N ALA A 9 -2.38 9.85 35.25
CA ALA A 9 -2.84 9.02 34.15
C ALA A 9 -1.65 8.73 33.23
N LEU A 10 -1.19 7.47 33.21
CA LEU A 10 -0.28 6.99 32.17
C LEU A 10 -1.08 6.87 30.86
N ALA A 11 -1.09 7.92 30.06
CA ALA A 11 -1.49 7.85 28.66
C ALA A 11 -0.46 7.00 27.90
N GLY A 12 -0.89 5.83 27.45
CA GLY A 12 -0.08 4.94 26.62
C GLY A 12 0.27 5.63 25.31
N LEU A 13 1.57 5.89 25.09
CA LEU A 13 2.08 6.26 23.78
C LEU A 13 1.97 5.03 22.88
N ALA A 14 1.01 5.04 21.97
CA ALA A 14 1.00 4.14 20.84
C ALA A 14 2.20 4.49 19.94
N THR A 15 3.28 3.72 20.09
CA THR A 15 4.36 3.70 19.11
C THR A 15 3.76 3.22 17.79
N ALA A 16 3.55 4.14 16.86
CA ALA A 16 3.26 3.79 15.47
C ALA A 16 4.47 3.01 14.96
N SER A 17 4.31 1.69 14.87
CA SER A 17 5.35 0.81 14.35
C SER A 17 5.61 1.21 12.89
N LEU A 18 6.87 1.44 12.53
CA LEU A 18 7.28 1.67 11.14
C LEU A 18 7.14 0.40 10.27
N ALA A 19 6.69 -0.71 10.85
CA ALA A 19 6.38 -1.92 10.13
C ALA A 19 5.08 -1.77 9.34
N ALA A 20 5.06 -2.29 8.12
CA ALA A 20 3.84 -2.37 7.33
C ALA A 20 2.77 -3.18 8.09
N ASP A 21 1.56 -2.62 8.20
CA ASP A 21 0.43 -3.29 8.85
C ASP A 21 0.01 -4.53 8.03
N PRO A 22 0.04 -5.74 8.60
CA PRO A 22 -0.36 -6.96 7.90
C PRO A 22 -1.77 -6.89 7.29
N ALA A 23 -2.72 -6.22 7.97
CA ALA A 23 -4.09 -6.09 7.47
C ALA A 23 -4.15 -5.20 6.22
N GLU A 24 -3.34 -4.15 6.19
CA GLU A 24 -3.21 -3.27 5.04
C GLU A 24 -2.55 -3.97 3.86
N LEU A 25 -1.48 -4.74 4.09
CA LEU A 25 -0.84 -5.53 3.04
C LEU A 25 -1.80 -6.57 2.45
N ALA A 26 -2.59 -7.23 3.30
CA ALA A 26 -3.62 -8.17 2.84
C ALA A 26 -4.69 -7.47 1.98
N ARG A 27 -5.14 -6.27 2.40
CA ARG A 27 -6.07 -5.45 1.62
C ARG A 27 -5.47 -5.03 0.28
N GLY A 28 -4.22 -4.59 0.27
CA GLY A 28 -3.51 -4.21 -0.96
C GLY A 28 -3.37 -5.38 -1.94
N LYS A 29 -3.02 -6.57 -1.44
CA LYS A 29 -2.97 -7.80 -2.26
C LYS A 29 -4.32 -8.16 -2.83
N GLN A 30 -5.39 -8.08 -2.03
CA GLN A 30 -6.74 -8.35 -2.50
C GLN A 30 -7.10 -7.42 -3.67
N LEU A 31 -6.93 -6.11 -3.48
CA LEU A 31 -7.22 -5.11 -4.52
C LEU A 31 -6.38 -5.34 -5.78
N PHE A 32 -5.09 -5.66 -5.62
CA PHE A 32 -4.19 -5.98 -6.74
C PHE A 32 -4.74 -7.11 -7.63
N LEU A 33 -5.43 -8.08 -7.02
CA LEU A 33 -6.00 -9.25 -7.70
C LEU A 33 -7.44 -9.03 -8.21
N THR A 34 -8.22 -8.14 -7.59
CA THR A 34 -9.68 -8.06 -7.83
C THR A 34 -10.18 -6.73 -8.40
N LEU A 35 -9.33 -5.69 -8.47
CA LEU A 35 -9.73 -4.42 -9.11
C LEU A 35 -10.06 -4.64 -10.60
N GLN A 36 -10.72 -3.70 -11.26
CA GLN A 36 -11.04 -3.82 -12.69
C GLN A 36 -10.52 -2.63 -13.53
N PRO A 37 -9.54 -2.84 -14.43
CA PRO A 37 -8.81 -4.09 -14.65
C PRO A 37 -7.95 -4.47 -13.43
N ALA A 38 -7.78 -5.78 -13.18
CA ALA A 38 -6.94 -6.26 -12.09
C ALA A 38 -5.48 -5.96 -12.40
N CYS A 39 -4.73 -5.46 -11.41
CA CYS A 39 -3.32 -5.13 -11.58
C CYS A 39 -2.52 -6.36 -12.06
N ALA A 40 -2.88 -7.53 -11.53
CA ALA A 40 -2.29 -8.83 -11.87
C ALA A 40 -2.42 -9.26 -13.34
N VAL A 41 -3.41 -8.72 -14.08
CA VAL A 41 -3.56 -9.01 -15.51
C VAL A 41 -2.45 -8.32 -16.31
N CYS A 42 -2.00 -7.15 -15.86
CA CYS A 42 -1.02 -6.35 -16.59
C CYS A 42 0.40 -6.53 -16.06
N HIS A 43 0.57 -6.71 -14.75
CA HIS A 43 1.87 -6.68 -14.09
C HIS A 43 2.28 -8.03 -13.51
N THR A 44 3.58 -8.31 -13.56
CA THR A 44 4.21 -9.41 -12.81
C THR A 44 4.54 -8.92 -11.40
N LEU A 45 4.15 -9.72 -10.40
CA LEU A 45 4.46 -9.52 -9.00
C LEU A 45 4.35 -10.86 -8.26
N GLN A 46 5.49 -11.45 -7.88
CA GLN A 46 5.54 -12.78 -7.28
C GLN A 46 4.74 -12.89 -5.99
N ALA A 47 4.76 -11.86 -5.13
CA ALA A 47 4.00 -11.87 -3.87
C ALA A 47 2.47 -11.99 -4.07
N ALA A 48 1.97 -11.60 -5.25
CA ALA A 48 0.58 -11.77 -5.66
C ALA A 48 0.34 -13.01 -6.53
N GLY A 49 1.39 -13.75 -6.92
CA GLY A 49 1.29 -14.84 -7.89
C GLY A 49 0.96 -14.36 -9.31
N ALA A 50 1.22 -13.08 -9.61
CA ALA A 50 0.85 -12.46 -10.88
C ALA A 50 2.00 -12.54 -11.89
N GLN A 51 1.65 -12.75 -13.16
CA GLN A 51 2.59 -12.95 -14.28
C GLN A 51 2.22 -12.09 -15.50
N GLY A 52 1.51 -10.97 -15.29
CA GLY A 52 1.13 -10.06 -16.37
C GLY A 52 2.36 -9.43 -17.05
N GLN A 53 2.29 -9.23 -18.37
CA GLN A 53 3.41 -8.73 -19.18
C GLN A 53 3.05 -7.51 -20.04
N VAL A 54 1.90 -6.87 -19.77
CA VAL A 54 1.49 -5.64 -20.45
C VAL A 54 2.21 -4.44 -19.85
N GLY A 55 2.29 -4.39 -18.52
CA GLY A 55 3.06 -3.43 -17.76
C GLY A 55 4.43 -3.99 -17.36
N PRO A 56 5.29 -3.15 -16.77
CA PRO A 56 6.58 -3.60 -16.24
C PRO A 56 6.44 -4.68 -15.16
N VAL A 57 7.47 -5.51 -15.04
CA VAL A 57 7.67 -6.47 -13.95
C VAL A 57 7.98 -5.69 -12.67
N LEU A 58 7.07 -5.73 -11.69
CA LEU A 58 7.20 -4.92 -10.47
C LEU A 58 8.33 -5.42 -9.57
N ASP A 59 8.58 -6.73 -9.56
CA ASP A 59 9.70 -7.35 -8.85
C ASP A 59 11.08 -6.81 -9.31
N GLU A 60 11.18 -6.37 -10.56
CA GLU A 60 12.41 -5.85 -11.15
C GLU A 60 12.56 -4.34 -10.90
N ILE A 61 11.51 -3.56 -11.15
CA ILE A 61 11.59 -2.08 -11.06
C ILE A 61 11.44 -1.55 -9.64
N LYS A 62 10.93 -2.37 -8.71
CA LYS A 62 10.83 -2.10 -7.26
C LYS A 62 10.36 -0.68 -6.93
N PRO A 63 9.15 -0.28 -7.38
CA PRO A 63 8.70 1.09 -7.20
C PRO A 63 8.37 1.35 -5.72
N ASP A 64 8.76 2.50 -5.21
CA ASP A 64 8.33 2.97 -3.90
C ASP A 64 6.80 3.24 -3.87
N ALA A 65 6.26 3.41 -2.66
CA ALA A 65 4.82 3.60 -2.49
C ALA A 65 4.32 4.90 -3.14
N ASN A 66 5.12 5.98 -3.14
CA ASN A 66 4.73 7.26 -3.73
C ASN A 66 4.62 7.17 -5.26
N ARG A 67 5.51 6.41 -5.89
CA ARG A 67 5.50 6.15 -7.32
C ARG A 67 4.27 5.34 -7.71
N VAL A 68 3.95 4.29 -6.95
CA VAL A 68 2.74 3.49 -7.19
C VAL A 68 1.49 4.34 -7.01
N LEU A 69 1.42 5.14 -5.94
CA LEU A 69 0.28 6.00 -5.65
C LEU A 69 0.05 7.05 -6.74
N SER A 70 1.13 7.65 -7.26
CA SER A 70 1.06 8.59 -8.38
C SER A 70 0.53 7.93 -9.65
N ALA A 71 0.94 6.69 -9.94
CA ALA A 71 0.44 5.93 -11.08
C ALA A 71 -1.04 5.54 -10.90
N LEU A 72 -1.47 5.16 -9.70
CA LEU A 72 -2.88 4.86 -9.41
C LEU A 72 -3.78 6.10 -9.57
N ARG A 73 -3.32 7.26 -9.11
CA ARG A 73 -4.09 8.51 -9.21
C ARG A 73 -4.18 9.04 -10.63
N ASN A 74 -3.07 9.02 -11.35
CA ASN A 74 -2.95 9.77 -12.61
C ASN A 74 -2.97 8.88 -13.85
N GLY A 75 -2.79 7.57 -13.70
CA GLY A 75 -2.40 6.69 -14.81
C GLY A 75 -0.98 6.98 -15.29
N ILE A 76 -0.48 6.13 -16.20
CA ILE A 76 0.79 6.34 -16.90
C ILE A 76 0.83 5.53 -18.20
N GLY A 77 1.00 6.20 -19.33
CA GLY A 77 0.96 5.55 -20.65
C GLY A 77 -0.36 4.81 -20.86
N ALA A 78 -0.30 3.50 -21.09
CA ALA A 78 -1.47 2.65 -21.24
C ALA A 78 -2.15 2.25 -19.90
N MET A 79 -1.49 2.48 -18.76
CA MET A 79 -2.08 2.19 -17.45
C MET A 79 -3.13 3.26 -17.12
N PRO A 80 -4.41 2.89 -16.91
CA PRO A 80 -5.46 3.84 -16.59
C PRO A 80 -5.31 4.42 -15.17
N SER A 81 -5.95 5.56 -14.92
CA SER A 81 -6.19 6.03 -13.55
C SER A 81 -7.25 5.18 -12.84
N PHE A 82 -7.13 5.07 -11.53
CA PHE A 82 -8.06 4.40 -10.62
C PHE A 82 -8.65 5.36 -9.57
N ALA A 83 -8.43 6.67 -9.69
CA ALA A 83 -8.88 7.67 -8.72
C ALA A 83 -10.40 7.65 -8.47
N GLU A 84 -11.19 7.33 -9.51
CA GLU A 84 -12.66 7.23 -9.39
C GLU A 84 -13.14 5.83 -8.95
N LYS A 85 -12.24 4.84 -8.90
CA LYS A 85 -12.56 3.44 -8.60
C LYS A 85 -12.11 2.99 -7.22
N MET A 86 -11.28 3.79 -6.56
CA MET A 86 -10.65 3.45 -5.29
C MET A 86 -10.70 4.63 -4.33
N THR A 87 -10.84 4.32 -3.04
CA THR A 87 -10.61 5.32 -1.99
C THR A 87 -9.11 5.58 -1.83
N GLU A 88 -8.74 6.72 -1.26
CA GLU A 88 -7.34 7.03 -0.92
C GLU A 88 -6.70 5.97 0.00
N LYS A 89 -7.46 5.45 0.96
CA LYS A 89 -6.99 4.37 1.85
C LYS A 89 -6.68 3.09 1.07
N ASP A 90 -7.54 2.73 0.12
CA ASP A 90 -7.33 1.55 -0.71
C ASP A 90 -6.15 1.73 -1.67
N MET A 91 -5.95 2.93 -2.22
CA MET A 91 -4.77 3.22 -3.04
C MET A 91 -3.47 3.14 -2.22
N GLN A 92 -3.48 3.64 -0.98
CA GLN A 92 -2.35 3.50 -0.07
C GLN A 92 -2.05 2.03 0.26
N ALA A 93 -3.08 1.21 0.46
CA ALA A 93 -2.92 -0.22 0.73
C ALA A 93 -2.25 -0.94 -0.46
N VAL A 94 -2.69 -0.67 -1.70
CA VAL A 94 -2.03 -1.23 -2.90
C VAL A 94 -0.60 -0.73 -3.03
N ALA A 95 -0.36 0.55 -2.84
CA ALA A 95 0.97 1.15 -2.95
C ALA A 95 1.96 0.54 -1.95
N ARG A 96 1.57 0.43 -0.68
CA ARG A 96 2.38 -0.21 0.37
C ARG A 96 2.58 -1.69 0.11
N PHE A 97 1.54 -2.41 -0.34
CA PHE A 97 1.67 -3.81 -0.71
C PHE A 97 2.71 -4.04 -1.81
N VAL A 98 2.69 -3.24 -2.89
CA VAL A 98 3.66 -3.36 -3.98
C VAL A 98 5.08 -3.02 -3.52
N ALA A 99 5.26 -1.89 -2.83
CA ALA A 99 6.58 -1.47 -2.35
C ALA A 99 7.17 -2.49 -1.36
N HIS A 100 6.37 -2.94 -0.38
CA HIS A 100 6.77 -3.95 0.58
C HIS A 100 7.13 -5.29 -0.09
N SER A 101 6.32 -5.74 -1.03
CA SER A 101 6.51 -7.03 -1.72
C SER A 101 7.79 -7.09 -2.55
N THR A 102 8.22 -5.94 -3.07
CA THR A 102 9.40 -5.84 -3.95
C THR A 102 10.67 -5.46 -3.18
N GLY A 103 10.56 -5.18 -1.88
CA GLY A 103 11.64 -4.72 -1.03
C GLY A 103 12.09 -3.29 -1.32
N ALA A 104 11.22 -2.47 -1.95
CA ALA A 104 11.50 -1.05 -2.16
C ALA A 104 11.57 -0.32 -0.81
N ALA A 105 12.42 0.70 -0.73
CA ALA A 105 12.43 1.59 0.42
C ALA A 105 11.05 2.31 0.54
N PRO A 106 10.55 2.54 1.76
CA PRO A 106 9.24 3.16 1.99
C PRO A 106 9.14 4.58 1.44
#